data_AF-A0A9Q4EIH6-F1
#
_entry.id   AF-A0A9Q4EIH6-F1
#
_cell.length_a   1.000
_cell.length_b   1.000
_cell.length_c   1.000
_cell.angle_alpha   90.00
_cell.angle_beta   90.00
_cell.angle_gamma   90.00
#
_symmetry.space_group_name_H-M   'P 1'
#
loop_
_entity.id
_entity.type
_entity.pdbx_description
1 polymer ?
#
loop_
_entity_poly.entity_id
_entity_poly.type
_entity_poly.pdbx_seq_one_letter_code
_entity_poly.pdbx_strand_id
1 'polypeptide(L)' 'MKTIFIALIRGYQKFISPLTPPTCRFYPTCSQYGIEAIKLHGALKGGWLTLIRILKCHPFHPGGVDPVPEKKRKD' A
#
# COMPACT_ATOMS: atom_id res chain seq x y z
N MET A 1 -2.48 14.85 8.51
CA MET A 1 -2.88 14.22 7.22
C MET A 1 -2.56 12.74 7.12
N LYS A 2 -1.37 12.24 7.52
CA LYS A 2 -1.02 10.81 7.42
C LYS A 2 -2.05 9.88 8.08
N THR A 3 -2.57 10.28 9.24
CA THR A 3 -3.54 9.52 10.04
C THR A 3 -4.87 9.28 9.33
N ILE A 4 -5.35 10.24 8.54
CA ILE A 4 -6.62 10.12 7.82
C ILE A 4 -6.53 9.02 6.76
N PHE A 5 -5.47 9.05 5.94
CA PHE A 5 -5.27 8.03 4.92
C PHE A 5 -5.03 6.63 5.52
N ILE A 6 -4.26 6.54 6.61
CA ILE A 6 -4.07 5.27 7.31
C ILE A 6 -5.41 4.76 7.87
N ALA A 7 -6.24 5.65 8.41
CA ALA A 7 -7.57 5.29 8.91
C ALA A 7 -8.49 4.80 7.77
N LEU A 8 -8.45 5.41 6.59
CA LEU A 8 -9.17 4.92 5.40
C LEU A 8 -8.72 3.51 4.99
N ILE A 9 -7.41 3.26 4.94
CA ILE A 9 -6.89 1.93 4.60
C ILE A 9 -7.28 0.90 5.67
N ARG A 10 -7.25 1.27 6.95
CA ARG A 10 -7.69 0.39 8.04
C ARG A 10 -9.20 0.14 8.02
N GLY A 11 -10.00 1.14 7.66
CA GLY A 11 -11.43 0.98 7.42
C GLY A 11 -11.68 -0.03 6.30
N TYR A 12 -10.98 0.12 5.18
CA TYR A 12 -11.02 -0.86 4.09
C TYR A 12 -10.63 -2.27 4.55
N GLN A 13 -9.54 -2.42 5.31
CA GLN A 13 -9.10 -3.71 5.85
C GLN A 13 -10.12 -4.35 6.80
N LYS A 14 -10.86 -3.55 7.57
CA LYS A 14 -11.83 -4.05 8.56
C LYS A 14 -13.19 -4.38 7.97
N PHE A 15 -13.65 -3.60 6.99
CA PHE A 15 -15.02 -3.70 6.48
C PHE A 15 -15.12 -4.34 5.09
N ILE A 16 -14.11 -4.17 4.23
CA ILE A 16 -14.16 -4.64 2.84
C ILE A 16 -13.28 -5.86 2.63
N SER A 17 -12.05 -5.85 3.15
CA SER A 17 -11.11 -6.96 2.95
C SER A 17 -11.58 -8.33 3.45
N PRO A 18 -12.40 -8.48 4.52
CA PRO A 18 -12.91 -9.78 4.93
C PRO A 18 -13.99 -10.33 3.99
N LEU A 19 -14.61 -9.46 3.19
CA LEU A 19 -15.66 -9.82 2.23
C LEU A 19 -15.09 -10.21 0.86
N THR A 20 -13.79 -10.00 0.64
CA THR A 20 -13.12 -10.33 -0.61
C THR A 20 -12.05 -11.41 -0.37
N PRO A 21 -11.86 -12.36 -1.30
CA PRO A 21 -10.76 -13.30 -1.22
C PRO A 21 -9.41 -12.55 -1.29
N PRO A 22 -8.32 -13.13 -0.76
CA PRO A 22 -7.00 -12.52 -0.87
C PRO A 22 -6.53 -12.49 -2.33
N THR A 23 -6.71 -11.34 -2.99
CA THR A 23 -6.38 -11.14 -4.41
C THR A 23 -5.01 -10.47 -4.62
N CYS A 24 -4.36 -10.04 -3.55
CA CYS A 24 -3.08 -9.35 -3.66
C CYS A 24 -2.00 -10.27 -4.18
N ARG A 25 -1.35 -9.88 -5.28
CA ARG A 25 -0.22 -10.61 -5.88
C ARG A 25 1.13 -10.28 -5.27
N PHE A 26 1.17 -9.28 -4.41
CA PHE A 26 2.40 -8.73 -3.88
C PHE A 26 2.50 -8.96 -2.37
N TYR A 27 3.73 -9.17 -1.91
CA TYR A 27 4.08 -9.20 -0.49
C TYR A 27 5.04 -8.04 -0.15
N PRO A 28 4.77 -7.26 0.91
CA PRO A 28 3.51 -7.21 1.66
C PRO A 28 2.32 -6.80 0.77
N THR A 29 1.09 -7.05 1.24
CA THR A 29 -0.14 -6.72 0.48
C THR A 29 -0.22 -5.23 0.17
N CYS A 30 -0.96 -4.83 -0.87
CA CYS A 30 -1.10 -3.42 -1.28
C CYS A 30 -1.62 -2.51 -0.16
N SER A 31 -2.49 -3.00 0.71
CA SER A 31 -2.99 -2.24 1.86
C SER A 31 -1.91 -2.05 2.92
N GLN A 32 -1.13 -3.09 3.23
CA GLN A 32 0.00 -3.01 4.15
C GLN A 32 1.12 -2.11 3.60
N TYR A 33 1.47 -2.29 2.32
CA TYR A 33 2.39 -1.41 1.58
C TYR A 33 1.93 0.04 1.67
N GLY A 34 0.63 0.31 1.53
CA GLY A 34 0.12 1.68 1.59
C GLY A 34 0.23 2.32 2.97
N ILE A 35 -0.03 1.55 4.03
CA ILE A 35 0.19 2.03 5.41
C ILE A 35 1.66 2.38 5.63
N GLU A 36 2.56 1.51 5.20
CA GLU A 36 4.01 1.67 5.38
C GLU A 36 4.57 2.81 4.51
N ALA A 37 4.13 2.93 3.26
CA ALA A 37 4.48 4.02 2.36
C ALA A 37 4.04 5.38 2.90
N ILE A 38 2.84 5.48 3.46
CA ILE A 38 2.34 6.73 4.06
C ILE A 38 3.09 7.06 5.36
N LYS A 39 3.44 6.06 6.17
CA LYS A 39 4.26 6.26 7.38
C LYS A 39 5.63 6.84 7.01
N LEU A 40 6.34 6.19 6.08
CA LEU A 40 7.71 6.53 5.68
C LEU A 40 7.79 7.82 4.85
N HIS A 41 6.98 7.96 3.80
CA HIS A 41 7.08 9.05 2.82
C HIS A 41 6.05 10.17 3.02
N GLY A 42 5.03 9.97 3.87
CA GLY A 42 3.91 10.88 4.05
C GLY A 42 2.75 10.63 3.10
N ALA A 43 1.64 11.37 3.28
CA ALA A 43 0.38 11.08 2.59
C ALA A 43 0.47 11.19 1.06
N LEU A 44 1.14 12.24 0.55
CA LEU A 44 1.25 12.48 -0.89
C LEU A 44 2.14 11.43 -1.57
N LYS A 45 3.43 11.37 -1.20
CA LYS A 45 4.38 10.45 -1.81
C LYS A 45 4.07 8.98 -1.48
N GLY A 46 3.63 8.70 -0.25
CA GLY A 46 3.17 7.36 0.13
C GLY A 46 1.92 6.94 -0.61
N GLY A 47 0.94 7.83 -0.76
CA GLY A 47 -0.26 7.59 -1.56
C GLY A 47 0.07 7.32 -3.03
N TRP A 48 0.98 8.10 -3.62
CA TRP A 48 1.45 7.89 -5.00
C TRP A 48 2.09 6.52 -5.22
N LEU A 49 3.01 6.11 -4.33
CA LEU A 49 3.62 4.76 -4.39
C LEU A 49 2.56 3.66 -4.26
N THR A 50 1.59 3.85 -3.36
CA THR A 50 0.49 2.89 -3.15
C THR A 50 -0.37 2.75 -4.39
N LEU A 51 -0.74 3.86 -5.03
CA LEU A 51 -1.56 3.85 -6.25
C LEU A 51 -0.86 3.12 -7.39
N ILE A 52 0.42 3.40 -7.63
CA ILE A 52 1.22 2.68 -8.63
C ILE A 52 1.24 1.18 -8.34
N ARG A 53 1.38 0.79 -7.07
CA ARG A 53 1.38 -0.62 -6.63
C ARG A 53 0.05 -1.30 -6.92
N ILE A 54 -1.07 -0.63 -6.63
CA ILE A 54 -2.43 -1.14 -6.89
C ILE A 54 -2.63 -1.33 -8.40
N LEU A 55 -2.19 -0.38 -9.22
CA LEU A 55 -2.28 -0.49 -10.69
C LEU A 55 -1.48 -1.68 -11.23
N LYS A 56 -0.34 -2.02 -10.61
CA LYS A 56 0.44 -3.21 -10.94
C LYS A 56 -0.18 -4.52 -10.42
N CYS A 57 -1.13 -4.46 -9.50
CA CYS A 57 -1.73 -5.63 -8.85
C CYS A 57 -2.85 -6.24 -9.71
N HIS A 58 -2.53 -6.65 -10.94
CA HIS A 58 -3.46 -7.26 -11.89
C HIS A 58 -3.06 -8.70 -12.27
N PRO A 59 -3.99 -9.51 -12.84
CA PRO A 59 -3.76 -10.92 -13.14
C PRO A 59 -2.49 -11.31 -13.89
N PHE A 60 -2.11 -10.44 -14.81
CA PHE A 60 -0.99 -10.61 -15.73
C PHE A 60 0.34 -10.08 -15.22
N HIS A 61 0.40 -9.54 -13.99
CA HIS A 61 1.67 -9.18 -13.36
C HIS A 61 2.18 -10.37 -12.54
N PRO A 62 3.49 -10.71 -12.59
CA PRO A 62 4.06 -11.83 -11.83
C PRO A 62 3.95 -11.68 -10.31
N GLY A 63 3.57 -10.50 -9.80
CA GLY A 63 3.57 -10.23 -8.36
C GLY A 63 4.96 -10.31 -7.74
N GLY A 64 5.02 -10.67 -6.45
CA GLY A 64 6.27 -10.95 -5.74
C GLY A 64 6.53 -10.05 -4.52
N VAL A 65 7.74 -10.13 -3.97
CA VAL A 65 8.16 -9.33 -2.82
C VAL A 65 8.62 -7.96 -3.31
N ASP A 66 7.92 -6.90 -2.93
CA ASP A 66 8.34 -5.52 -3.22
C ASP A 66 8.02 -4.62 -2.00
N PRO A 67 9.02 -4.42 -1.12
CA PRO A 67 8.89 -3.62 0.09
C PRO A 67 8.87 -2.12 -0.25
N VAL A 68 8.38 -1.31 0.69
CA VAL A 68 8.39 0.14 0.50
C VAL A 68 9.85 0.63 0.45
N PRO A 69 10.24 1.42 -0.57
CA PRO A 69 11.60 1.94 -0.65
C PRO A 69 11.91 2.85 0.53
N GLU A 70 13.11 2.78 1.09
CA GLU A 70 13.49 3.62 2.22
C GLU A 70 13.50 5.11 1.83
N LYS A 71 13.18 5.97 2.79
CA LYS A 71 13.29 7.42 2.61
C LYS A 71 14.78 7.78 2.62
N LYS A 72 15.38 7.98 1.44
CA LYS A 72 16.76 8.51 1.33
C LYS A 72 16.89 9.75 2.20
N ARG A 73 17.83 9.72 3.15
CA ARG A 73 18.25 10.90 3.90
C ARG A 73 18.85 11.86 2.88
N LYS A 74 18.30 13.07 2.77
CA LYS A 74 18.98 14.18 2.10
C LYS A 74 19.88 14.76 3.16
N ASP A 75 21.16 14.40 3.11
CA ASP A 75 22.21 15.16 3.77
C ASP A 75 22.42 16.49 3.01
#